data_AF-A0A954G3D0-F1
#
_entry.id   AF-A0A954G3D0-F1
#
_cell.length_a   1.000
_cell.length_b   1.000
_cell.length_c   1.000
_cell.angle_alpha   90.00
_cell.angle_beta   90.00
_cell.angle_gamma   90.00
#
_symmetry.space_group_name_H-M   'P 1'
#
loop_
_entity.id
_entity.type
_entity.pdbx_description
1 polymer ?
#
loop_
_entity_poly.entity_id
_entity_poly.type
_entity_poly.pdbx_seq_one_letter_code
_entity_poly.pdbx_strand_id
1 'polypeptide(L)'
;MSPARQKLLKELLWTLPILLVIYVGVYIILSCLGGYYFNQSGKVRYRSMGLAVSDISTWNPKGCRFQYQFKNTRGEYISRGNDLGYLFAPLIMLDRRFFHPTEVLIAPETQMKPTGSRSDLMSGD
;
A
#
# COMPACT_ATOMS: atom_id res chain seq x y z
N MET A 1 -15.34 -42.51 0.04
CA MET A 1 -15.13 -41.39 1.01
C MET A 1 -15.90 -41.73 2.27
N SER A 2 -15.32 -41.65 3.47
CA SER A 2 -16.04 -42.07 4.69
C SER A 2 -17.20 -41.11 5.00
N PRO A 3 -18.31 -41.59 5.59
CA PRO A 3 -19.46 -40.76 5.95
C PRO A 3 -19.08 -39.60 6.90
N ALA A 4 -18.08 -39.81 7.76
CA ALA A 4 -17.51 -38.77 8.61
C ALA A 4 -16.84 -37.63 7.80
N ARG A 5 -16.11 -37.95 6.72
CA ARG A 5 -15.51 -36.95 5.83
C ARG A 5 -16.57 -36.16 5.06
N GLN A 6 -17.65 -36.81 4.64
CA GLN A 6 -18.75 -36.14 3.94
C GLN A 6 -19.51 -35.15 4.84
N LYS A 7 -19.74 -35.51 6.11
CA LYS A 7 -20.35 -34.60 7.09
C LYS A 7 -19.45 -33.40 7.37
N LEU A 8 -18.16 -33.62 7.64
CA LEU A 8 -17.17 -32.55 7.85
C LEU A 8 -17.10 -31.59 6.66
N LEU A 9 -17.06 -32.10 5.43
CA LEU A 9 -17.02 -31.26 4.24
C LEU A 9 -18.28 -30.41 4.09
N LYS A 10 -19.47 -30.95 4.36
CA LYS A 10 -20.72 -30.19 4.32
C LYS A 10 -20.74 -29.08 5.37
N GLU A 11 -20.34 -29.38 6.61
CA GLU A 11 -20.25 -28.36 7.67
C GLU A 11 -19.26 -27.26 7.30
N LEU A 12 -18.10 -27.61 6.75
CA LEU A 12 -17.08 -26.66 6.33
C LEU A 12 -17.56 -25.81 5.14
N LEU A 13 -18.28 -26.42 4.19
CA LEU A 13 -18.87 -25.76 3.03
C LEU A 13 -19.88 -24.69 3.43
N TRP A 14 -20.63 -24.88 4.52
CA TRP A 14 -21.57 -23.89 5.04
C TRP A 14 -20.91 -22.88 5.97
N THR A 15 -19.95 -23.31 6.79
CA THR A 15 -19.29 -22.44 7.76
C THR A 15 -18.40 -21.40 7.07
N LEU A 16 -17.66 -21.81 6.04
CA LEU A 16 -16.70 -20.94 5.34
C LEU A 16 -17.36 -19.69 4.70
N PRO A 17 -18.47 -19.77 3.95
CA PRO A 17 -19.12 -18.59 3.40
C PRO A 17 -19.70 -17.68 4.49
N ILE A 18 -20.21 -18.24 5.59
CA ILE A 18 -20.71 -17.43 6.73
C ILE A 18 -19.56 -16.62 7.33
N LEU A 19 -18.41 -17.26 7.59
CA LEU A 19 -17.22 -16.58 8.09
C LEU A 19 -16.71 -15.53 7.10
N LEU A 20 -16.75 -15.82 5.80
CA LEU A 20 -16.36 -14.87 4.76
C LEU A 20 -17.28 -13.64 4.74
N VAL A 21 -18.59 -13.82 4.84
CA VAL A 21 -19.56 -12.71 4.92
C VAL A 21 -19.30 -11.85 6.15
N ILE A 22 -19.07 -12.46 7.31
CA ILE A 22 -18.73 -11.72 8.54
C ILE A 22 -17.40 -10.96 8.34
N TYR A 23 -16.38 -11.61 7.82
CA TYR A 23 -15.06 -11.01 7.57
C TYR A 23 -15.15 -9.79 6.63
N VAL A 24 -15.86 -9.92 5.50
CA VAL A 24 -16.09 -8.82 4.57
C VAL A 24 -16.96 -7.73 5.19
N GLY A 25 -18.00 -8.10 5.95
CA GLY A 25 -18.88 -7.15 6.64
C GLY A 25 -18.13 -6.27 7.65
N VAL A 26 -17.25 -6.87 8.46
CA VAL A 26 -16.38 -6.15 9.39
C VAL A 26 -15.45 -5.20 8.61
N TYR A 27 -14.87 -5.67 7.51
CA TYR A 27 -14.03 -4.82 6.66
C TYR A 27 -14.79 -3.60 6.13
N ILE A 28 -16.01 -3.77 5.62
CA ILE A 28 -16.83 -2.67 5.09
C ILE A 28 -17.08 -1.63 6.17
N ILE A 29 -17.46 -2.03 7.38
CA ILE A 29 -17.69 -1.11 8.50
C ILE A 29 -16.40 -0.31 8.81
N LEU A 30 -15.25 -0.98 8.87
CA LEU A 30 -13.97 -0.32 9.12
C LEU A 30 -13.56 0.60 7.96
N SER A 31 -13.85 0.22 6.71
CA SER A 31 -13.52 1.02 5.52
C SER A 31 -14.39 2.28 5.47
N CYS A 32 -15.70 2.20 5.77
CA CYS A 32 -16.58 3.37 5.87
C CYS A 32 -16.12 4.39 6.93
N LEU A 33 -15.42 3.94 7.97
CA LEU A 33 -14.84 4.78 9.01
C LEU A 33 -13.37 5.16 8.75
N GLY A 34 -12.82 4.73 7.61
CA GLY A 34 -11.46 4.97 7.18
C GLY A 34 -11.24 6.35 6.58
N GLY A 35 -10.03 6.55 6.08
CA GLY A 35 -9.61 7.83 5.52
C GLY A 35 -8.34 7.72 4.70
N TYR A 36 -8.05 8.77 3.92
CA TYR A 36 -6.75 8.97 3.29
C TYR A 36 -5.75 9.53 4.30
N TYR A 37 -4.54 8.96 4.28
CA TYR A 37 -3.44 9.39 5.13
C TYR A 37 -2.17 9.57 4.29
N PHE A 38 -1.44 10.65 4.58
CA PHE A 38 -0.10 10.87 4.07
C PHE A 38 0.82 9.74 4.51
N ASN A 39 1.51 9.16 3.53
CA ASN A 39 2.36 8.01 3.73
C ASN A 39 3.59 8.12 2.81
N GLN A 40 4.54 7.23 3.04
CA GLN A 40 5.83 7.21 2.34
C GLN A 40 5.87 5.97 1.45
N SER A 41 6.17 6.14 0.17
CA SER A 41 6.47 5.05 -0.75
C SER A 41 7.89 4.50 -0.51
N GLY A 42 8.78 5.35 0.04
CA GLY A 42 10.20 5.06 0.20
C GLY A 42 11.04 5.28 -1.06
N LYS A 43 10.41 5.69 -2.18
CA LYS A 43 11.10 6.01 -3.45
C LYS A 43 11.78 7.38 -3.40
N VAL A 44 11.13 8.37 -2.78
CA VAL A 44 11.69 9.71 -2.60
C VAL A 44 12.26 9.83 -1.19
N ARG A 45 13.52 10.29 -1.08
CA ARG A 45 14.23 10.45 0.20
C ARG A 45 14.96 11.78 0.25
N TYR A 46 15.00 12.40 1.43
CA TYR A 46 15.77 13.63 1.65
C TYR A 46 17.27 13.38 1.47
N ARG A 47 17.94 14.17 0.63
CA ARG A 47 19.36 14.00 0.27
C ARG A 47 20.31 14.05 1.47
N SER A 48 19.97 14.81 2.50
CA SER A 48 20.84 15.03 3.67
C SER A 48 20.80 13.90 4.71
N MET A 49 19.71 13.13 4.79
CA MET A 49 19.49 12.20 5.91
C MET A 49 18.93 10.83 5.48
N GLY A 50 18.59 10.63 4.21
CA GLY A 50 18.05 9.36 3.71
C GLY A 50 16.63 9.03 4.21
N LEU A 51 15.97 9.94 4.93
CA LEU A 51 14.60 9.81 5.41
C LEU A 51 13.61 9.81 4.23
N ALA A 52 12.66 8.88 4.24
CA ALA A 52 11.62 8.81 3.21
C ALA A 52 10.66 9.98 3.31
N VAL A 53 10.34 10.58 2.16
CA VAL A 53 9.39 11.69 2.06
C VAL A 53 7.96 11.13 2.06
N SER A 54 7.02 11.87 2.65
CA SER A 54 5.58 11.56 2.55
C SER A 54 5.08 11.94 1.16
N ASP A 55 5.31 11.06 0.20
CA ASP A 55 5.13 11.26 -1.24
C ASP A 55 3.85 10.61 -1.81
N ILE A 56 3.09 9.89 -0.97
CA ILE A 56 1.84 9.24 -1.37
C ILE A 56 0.72 9.50 -0.38
N SER A 57 -0.53 9.44 -0.84
CA SER A 57 -1.73 9.38 -0.01
C SER A 57 -2.35 7.99 -0.13
N THR A 58 -2.54 7.30 0.99
CA THR A 58 -3.08 5.94 1.00
C THR A 58 -4.34 5.86 1.85
N TRP A 59 -5.41 5.30 1.29
CA TRP A 59 -6.62 4.98 2.04
C TRP A 59 -6.37 3.87 3.06
N ASN A 60 -6.78 4.05 4.31
CA ASN A 60 -6.69 3.02 5.33
C ASN A 60 -8.04 2.90 6.05
N PRO A 61 -8.61 1.68 6.16
CA PRO A 61 -9.73 1.43 7.07
C PRO A 61 -9.35 1.79 8.50
N LYS A 62 -10.33 2.12 9.33
CA LYS A 62 -10.09 2.55 10.71
C LYS A 62 -9.28 1.51 11.48
N GLY A 63 -8.10 1.92 11.96
CA GLY A 63 -7.20 1.05 12.73
C GLY A 63 -6.43 0.01 11.91
N CYS A 64 -6.65 -0.09 10.60
CA CYS A 64 -5.96 -1.02 9.71
C CYS A 64 -4.85 -0.29 8.96
N ARG A 65 -3.58 -0.54 9.31
CA ARG A 65 -2.43 -0.01 8.58
C ARG A 65 -1.81 -1.12 7.77
N PHE A 66 -1.81 -1.00 6.46
CA PHE A 66 -1.15 -1.93 5.57
C PHE A 66 -0.60 -1.21 4.34
N GLN A 67 0.62 -1.57 3.93
CA GLN A 67 1.24 -1.10 2.70
C GLN A 67 2.11 -2.22 2.14
N TYR A 68 1.75 -2.74 0.97
CA TYR A 68 2.44 -3.86 0.34
C TYR A 68 3.75 -3.48 -0.36
N GLN A 69 3.87 -2.22 -0.80
CA GLN A 69 5.03 -1.69 -1.52
C GLN A 69 5.61 -0.48 -0.81
N PHE A 70 6.49 -0.74 0.16
CA PHE A 70 7.39 0.26 0.72
C PHE A 70 8.83 -0.05 0.31
N LYS A 71 9.53 0.90 -0.30
CA LYS A 71 10.95 0.73 -0.68
C LYS A 71 11.85 1.08 0.51
N ASN A 72 12.53 0.08 1.07
CA ASN A 72 13.43 0.26 2.21
C ASN A 72 14.75 0.97 1.81
N THR A 73 15.64 1.21 2.77
CA THR A 73 16.95 1.86 2.54
C THR A 73 17.91 1.01 1.70
N ARG A 74 17.70 -0.31 1.65
CA ARG A 74 18.45 -1.24 0.78
C ARG A 74 17.89 -1.30 -0.65
N GLY A 75 16.82 -0.55 -0.94
CA GLY A 75 16.17 -0.52 -2.24
C GLY A 75 15.17 -1.66 -2.48
N GLU A 76 14.92 -2.51 -1.50
CA GLU A 76 13.99 -3.65 -1.59
C GLU A 76 12.56 -3.22 -1.27
N TYR A 77 11.59 -3.83 -1.94
CA TYR A 77 10.19 -3.66 -1.59
C TYR A 77 9.80 -4.60 -0.45
N ILE A 78 9.25 -4.02 0.61
CA ILE A 78 8.74 -4.75 1.77
C ILE A 78 7.29 -4.38 2.02
N SER A 79 6.55 -5.33 2.60
CA SER A 79 5.25 -5.03 3.21
C SER A 79 5.46 -4.48 4.62
N ARG A 80 4.64 -3.51 5.03
CA ARG A 80 4.59 -3.01 6.41
C ARG A 80 3.15 -2.77 6.84
N GLY A 81 2.87 -2.97 8.12
CA GLY A 81 1.53 -2.81 8.66
C GLY A 81 1.42 -3.18 10.14
N ASN A 82 0.20 -3.15 10.65
CA ASN A 82 -0.16 -3.74 11.95
C ASN A 82 -0.98 -5.01 11.73
N ASP A 83 -1.25 -5.76 12.82
CA ASP A 83 -1.92 -7.06 12.76
C ASP A 83 -3.28 -6.99 12.06
N LEU A 84 -4.09 -5.97 12.37
CA LEU A 84 -5.38 -5.75 11.68
C LEU A 84 -5.21 -5.43 10.20
N GLY A 85 -4.19 -4.65 9.84
CA GLY A 85 -3.88 -4.36 8.44
C GLY A 85 -3.45 -5.60 7.67
N TYR A 86 -2.68 -6.50 8.28
CA TYR A 86 -2.30 -7.78 7.68
C TYR A 86 -3.49 -8.74 7.58
N LEU A 87 -4.34 -8.81 8.61
CA LEU A 87 -5.58 -9.61 8.60
C LEU A 87 -6.47 -9.22 7.42
N PHE A 88 -6.66 -7.92 7.20
CA PHE A 88 -7.49 -7.39 6.11
C PHE A 88 -6.72 -7.09 4.82
N ALA A 89 -5.44 -7.46 4.72
CA ALA A 89 -4.58 -7.08 3.59
C ALA A 89 -5.18 -7.40 2.20
N PRO A 90 -5.77 -8.59 1.95
CA PRO A 90 -6.36 -8.89 0.66
C PRO A 90 -7.50 -7.93 0.27
N LEU A 91 -8.37 -7.58 1.22
CA LEU A 91 -9.47 -6.65 0.99
C LEU A 91 -8.97 -5.22 0.81
N ILE A 92 -7.98 -4.79 1.61
CA ILE A 92 -7.34 -3.47 1.46
C ILE A 92 -6.70 -3.33 0.08
N MET A 93 -6.03 -4.37 -0.41
CA MET A 93 -5.40 -4.35 -1.74
C MET A 93 -6.42 -4.22 -2.86
N LEU A 94 -7.54 -4.95 -2.77
CA LEU A 94 -8.63 -4.86 -3.74
C LEU A 94 -9.31 -3.49 -3.67
N ASP A 95 -9.63 -3.01 -2.48
CA ASP A 95 -10.28 -1.72 -2.25
C ASP A 95 -9.45 -0.56 -2.84
N ARG A 96 -8.14 -0.56 -2.55
CA ARG A 96 -7.21 0.41 -3.12
C ARG A 96 -6.96 0.25 -4.61
N ARG A 97 -7.32 -0.88 -5.20
CA ARG A 97 -7.21 -1.07 -6.65
C ARG A 97 -8.40 -0.48 -7.39
N PHE A 98 -9.59 -0.51 -6.79
CA PHE A 98 -10.85 -0.22 -7.50
C PHE A 98 -11.60 1.01 -6.99
N PHE A 99 -11.64 1.26 -5.68
CA PHE A 99 -12.46 2.33 -5.10
C PHE A 99 -11.64 3.45 -4.51
N HIS A 100 -10.53 3.12 -3.83
CA HIS A 100 -9.71 4.09 -3.11
C HIS A 100 -8.24 4.09 -3.58
N PRO A 101 -7.97 4.47 -4.84
CA PRO A 101 -6.63 4.41 -5.43
C PRO A 101 -5.60 5.19 -4.60
N THR A 102 -4.40 4.63 -4.51
CA THR A 102 -3.27 5.35 -3.90
C THR A 102 -2.88 6.53 -4.79
N GLU A 103 -2.84 7.71 -4.20
CA GLU A 103 -2.47 8.94 -4.89
C GLU A 103 -0.97 9.21 -4.72
N VAL A 104 -0.32 9.63 -5.79
CA VAL A 104 1.09 10.07 -5.75
C VAL A 104 1.07 11.59 -5.63
N LEU A 105 1.59 12.10 -4.51
CA LEU A 105 1.58 13.52 -4.19
C LEU A 105 2.84 14.22 -4.67
N ILE A 106 3.96 13.50 -4.64
CA ILE A 106 5.26 13.99 -5.11
C ILE A 106 5.76 12.98 -6.15
N ALA A 107 5.78 13.39 -7.40
CA ALA A 107 6.45 12.61 -8.43
C ALA A 107 7.96 12.59 -8.12
N PRO A 108 8.64 11.44 -8.19
CA PRO A 108 10.09 11.45 -8.19
C PRO A 108 10.52 12.29 -9.39
N GLU A 109 11.27 13.37 -9.16
CA GLU A 109 11.86 14.15 -10.24
C GLU A 109 12.57 13.18 -11.19
N THR A 110 12.00 13.00 -12.38
CA THR A 110 12.74 12.45 -13.51
C THR A 110 13.99 13.29 -13.58
N GLN A 111 15.16 12.68 -13.38
CA GLN A 111 16.46 13.34 -13.33
C GLN A 111 16.48 14.52 -14.31
N MET A 112 16.36 15.76 -13.79
CA MET A 112 16.68 16.92 -14.60
C MET A 112 18.16 16.77 -14.92
N LYS A 113 18.43 16.31 -16.14
CA LYS A 113 19.73 16.43 -16.80
C LYS A 113 20.19 17.87 -16.52
N PRO A 114 21.41 18.10 -16.00
CA PRO A 114 21.85 19.45 -15.71
C PRO A 114 21.83 20.24 -17.01
N THR A 115 20.82 21.09 -17.17
CA THR A 115 20.74 22.07 -18.24
C THR A 115 21.74 23.15 -17.91
N GLY A 116 22.77 23.26 -18.74
CA GLY A 116 23.70 24.39 -18.75
C GLY A 116 25.01 24.14 -18.01
N SER A 117 25.94 23.44 -18.67
CA SER A 117 27.36 23.72 -18.51
C SER A 117 27.59 25.20 -18.78
N ARG A 118 28.04 25.92 -17.77
CA ARG A 118 28.47 27.33 -17.86
C ARG A 118 29.89 27.35 -18.46
N SER A 119 30.00 27.03 -19.75
CA SER A 119 31.29 26.99 -20.48
C SER A 119 31.36 27.90 -21.72
N ASP A 120 30.26 28.54 -22.15
CA ASP A 120 30.22 29.19 -23.47
C ASP A 120 30.36 30.72 -23.43
N LEU A 121 31.00 31.26 -22.40
CA LEU A 121 31.32 32.70 -22.31
C LEU A 121 32.77 32.89 -21.88
N MET A 122 33.73 32.40 -22.68
CA MET A 122 35.09 32.94 -22.82
C MET A 122 35.83 32.24 -23.97
N SER A 123 35.55 32.64 -25.21
CA SER A 123 36.50 32.63 -26.34
C SER A 123 35.78 33.03 -27.62
N GLY A 124 36.15 34.17 -28.21
CA GLY A 124 35.63 34.61 -29.50
C GLY A 124 35.83 36.11 -29.68
N ASP A 125 37.06 36.44 -30.02
CA ASP A 125 37.62 37.70 -30.56
C ASP A 125 36.64 38.71 -31.19
#